data_AF-A0A7C4C045-F1
#
_entry.id   AF-A0A7C4C045-F1
#
_cell.length_a   1.000
_cell.length_b   1.000
_cell.length_c   1.000
_cell.angle_alpha   90.00
_cell.angle_beta   90.00
_cell.angle_gamma   90.00
#
_symmetry.space_group_name_H-M   'P 1'
#
loop_
_entity.id
_entity.type
_entity.pdbx_description
1 polymer ?
#
loop_
_entity_poly.entity_id
_entity_poly.type
_entity_poly.pdbx_seq_one_letter_code
_entity_poly.pdbx_strand_id
1 'polypeptide(L)'
;MLLLDGQKPDFDFEKMLNTFAMRHHLRVWKRPATLMGKPVWVSAATHDTGIELSQEQRNFIHKIDSYIDRERAKVVSDLVFTGKVKSLALVERSGVPREFANATGDKVYTDGAMAVLMF
;
A
#
# COMPACT_ATOMS: atom_id res chain seq x y z
N MET A 1 7.40 -2.45 11.30
CA MET A 1 7.66 -2.53 9.83
C MET A 1 6.79 -3.62 9.24
N LEU A 2 6.12 -3.35 8.12
CA LEU A 2 5.23 -4.33 7.47
C LEU A 2 6.07 -5.45 6.84
N LEU A 3 5.66 -6.70 7.08
CA LEU A 3 6.29 -7.91 6.53
C LEU A 3 5.29 -8.61 5.60
N LEU A 4 5.81 -9.27 4.57
CA LEU A 4 5.03 -10.15 3.69
C LEU A 4 5.60 -11.56 3.81
N ASP A 5 4.81 -12.51 4.32
CA ASP A 5 5.25 -13.89 4.61
C ASP A 5 6.51 -13.95 5.48
N GLY A 6 6.61 -13.04 6.46
CA GLY A 6 7.78 -12.90 7.33
C GLY A 6 8.99 -12.20 6.68
N GLN A 7 8.91 -11.82 5.41
CA GLN A 7 10.00 -11.15 4.70
C GLN A 7 9.88 -9.62 4.74
N LYS A 8 11.02 -8.97 4.92
CA LYS A 8 11.17 -7.52 4.81
C LYS A 8 11.03 -7.09 3.33
N PRO A 9 10.56 -5.87 3.04
CA PRO A 9 10.50 -5.37 1.67
C PRO A 9 11.90 -5.27 1.06
N ASP A 10 12.01 -5.52 -0.24
CA ASP A 10 13.22 -5.26 -1.04
C ASP A 10 13.40 -3.76 -1.28
N PHE A 11 12.30 -3.03 -1.39
CA PHE A 11 12.27 -1.57 -1.49
C PHE A 11 11.25 -0.97 -0.52
N ASP A 12 11.66 0.04 0.24
CA ASP A 12 10.79 0.86 1.08
C ASP A 12 10.97 2.33 0.66
N PHE A 13 9.96 2.89 -0.02
CA PHE A 13 9.96 4.25 -0.52
C PHE A 13 8.99 5.11 0.28
N GLU A 14 9.35 6.37 0.48
CA GLU A 14 8.46 7.39 1.02
C GLU A 14 8.45 8.65 0.16
N LYS A 15 7.27 9.27 0.03
CA LYS A 15 7.10 10.60 -0.57
C LYS A 15 6.42 11.51 0.43
N MET A 16 7.13 12.55 0.86
CA MET A 16 6.60 13.54 1.81
C MET A 16 5.65 14.53 1.10
N LEU A 17 4.57 14.91 1.79
CA LEU A 17 3.67 15.98 1.38
C LEU A 17 3.90 17.20 2.29
N ASN A 18 4.96 17.96 2.03
CA ASN A 18 5.32 19.22 2.71
C ASN A 18 5.44 19.19 4.25
N THR A 19 5.17 18.05 4.91
CA THR A 19 5.24 17.83 6.36
C THR A 19 5.57 16.35 6.64
N PHE A 20 6.12 16.06 7.83
CA PHE A 20 6.32 14.68 8.29
C PHE A 20 5.02 13.96 8.68
N ALA A 21 3.94 14.73 8.88
CA ALA A 21 2.64 14.21 9.29
C ALA A 21 1.88 13.53 8.14
N MET A 22 2.22 13.87 6.89
CA MET A 22 1.55 13.35 5.71
C MET A 22 2.56 12.76 4.71
N ARG A 23 2.51 11.44 4.55
CA ARG A 23 3.50 10.68 3.77
C ARG A 23 2.84 9.54 3.02
N HIS A 24 3.23 9.36 1.77
CA HIS A 24 2.93 8.15 1.01
C HIS A 24 4.05 7.14 1.23
N HIS A 25 3.70 5.95 1.71
CA HIS A 25 4.62 4.83 1.88
C HIS A 25 4.36 3.78 0.82
N LEU A 26 5.42 3.27 0.20
CA LEU A 26 5.33 2.20 -0.78
C LEU A 26 6.39 1.14 -0.46
N ARG A 27 5.91 -0.07 -0.17
CA ARG A 27 6.76 -1.23 0.09
C ARG A 27 6.62 -2.23 -1.03
N VAL A 28 7.73 -2.79 -1.49
CA VAL A 28 7.77 -3.68 -2.65
C VAL A 28 8.58 -4.92 -2.32
N TRP A 29 8.04 -6.08 -2.68
CA TRP A 29 8.65 -7.39 -2.48
C TRP A 29 8.76 -8.12 -3.82
N LYS A 30 9.91 -8.73 -4.07
CA LYS A 30 10.08 -9.69 -5.15
C LYS A 30 9.42 -11.01 -4.76
N ARG A 31 8.64 -11.60 -5.66
CA ARG A 31 8.05 -12.92 -5.45
C ARG A 31 8.89 -13.99 -6.15
N PRO A 32 8.88 -15.23 -5.62
CA PRO A 32 9.60 -16.34 -6.25
C PRO A 32 8.99 -16.75 -7.61
N ALA A 33 7.75 -16.37 -7.88
CA ALA A 33 7.06 -16.67 -9.12
C ALA A 33 7.48 -15.74 -10.27
N THR A 34 7.33 -16.26 -11.49
CA THR A 34 7.39 -15.46 -12.72
C THR A 34 6.06 -15.53 -13.44
N LEU A 35 5.75 -14.49 -14.21
CA LEU A 35 4.59 -14.43 -15.08
C LEU A 35 5.07 -14.09 -16.49
N MET A 36 4.81 -14.98 -17.45
CA MET A 36 5.29 -14.82 -18.84
C MET A 36 6.81 -14.56 -18.92
N GLY A 37 7.60 -15.26 -18.10
CA GLY A 37 9.06 -15.08 -18.03
C GLY A 37 9.53 -13.80 -17.34
N LYS A 38 8.62 -12.95 -16.85
CA LYS A 38 8.97 -11.71 -16.11
C LYS A 38 8.88 -11.93 -14.60
N PRO A 39 9.75 -11.28 -13.80
CA PRO A 39 9.67 -11.33 -12.35
C PRO A 39 8.36 -10.71 -11.85
N VAL A 40 7.72 -11.38 -10.89
CA VAL A 40 6.54 -10.84 -10.22
C VAL A 40 6.99 -10.04 -9.00
N TRP A 41 6.44 -8.84 -8.87
CA TRP A 41 6.60 -7.97 -7.71
C TRP A 41 5.24 -7.70 -7.10
N VAL A 42 5.19 -7.68 -5.76
CA VAL A 42 3.99 -7.33 -5.01
C VAL A 42 4.30 -6.07 -4.21
N SER A 43 3.31 -5.20 -4.08
CA SER A 43 3.45 -3.97 -3.31
C SER A 43 2.27 -3.73 -2.39
N ALA A 44 2.56 -3.05 -1.28
CA ALA A 44 1.58 -2.50 -0.36
C ALA A 44 1.92 -1.02 -0.14
N ALA A 45 0.88 -0.19 -0.09
CA ALA A 45 1.03 1.25 0.07
C ALA A 45 0.06 1.78 1.12
N THR A 46 0.50 2.79 1.88
CA THR A 46 -0.31 3.49 2.87
C THR A 46 -0.09 4.99 2.78
N HIS A 47 -1.15 5.76 2.98
CA HIS A 47 -1.07 7.22 3.06
C HIS A 47 -1.27 7.64 4.51
N ASP A 48 -0.22 8.17 5.13
CA ASP A 48 -0.32 8.82 6.43
C ASP A 48 -1.05 10.16 6.23
N THR A 49 -2.10 10.40 7.02
CA THR A 49 -2.93 11.61 6.96
C THR A 49 -2.75 12.50 8.18
N GLY A 50 -2.00 12.05 9.18
CA GLY A 50 -1.71 12.83 10.38
C GLY A 50 -0.94 12.05 11.43
N ILE A 51 -0.78 12.70 12.59
CA ILE A 51 -0.20 12.12 13.80
C ILE A 51 -1.24 12.24 14.91
N GLU A 52 -1.48 11.14 15.62
CA GLU A 52 -2.41 11.07 16.74
C GLU A 52 -1.66 10.62 18.00
N LEU A 53 -2.02 11.15 19.18
CA LEU A 53 -1.45 10.69 20.45
C LEU A 53 -2.24 9.46 20.90
N SER A 54 -1.64 8.28 20.81
CA SER A 54 -2.22 7.07 21.36
C SER A 54 -2.09 7.09 22.89
N GLN A 55 -3.21 7.18 23.60
CA GLN A 55 -3.22 7.11 25.07
C GLN A 55 -2.82 5.71 25.57
N GLU A 56 -3.20 4.66 24.84
CA GLU A 56 -2.86 3.27 25.16
C GLU A 56 -1.36 3.02 25.03
N GLN A 57 -0.74 3.50 23.95
CA GLN A 57 0.69 3.31 23.69
C GLN A 57 1.56 4.42 24.28
N ARG A 58 0.96 5.47 24.86
CA ARG A 58 1.61 6.71 25.34
C ARG A 58 2.61 7.31 24.35
N ASN A 59 2.31 7.18 23.06
CA ASN A 59 3.20 7.58 21.97
C ASN A 59 2.41 8.18 20.81
N PHE A 60 3.11 8.93 19.98
CA PHE A 60 2.57 9.43 18.71
C PHE A 60 2.51 8.29 17.69
N ILE A 61 1.33 8.05 17.13
CA ILE A 61 1.09 7.09 16.06
C ILE A 61 0.71 7.84 14.78
N HIS A 62 1.16 7.34 13.63
CA HIS A 62 0.69 7.85 12.34
C HIS A 62 -0.71 7.31 12.06
N LYS A 63 -1.61 8.20 11.68
CA LYS A 63 -2.94 7.83 11.21
C LYS A 63 -2.89 7.60 9.71
N ILE A 64 -3.36 6.44 9.26
CA ILE A 64 -3.46 6.15 7.83
C ILE A 64 -4.85 6.52 7.29
N ASP A 65 -4.94 6.86 6.01
CA ASP A 65 -6.24 7.00 5.34
C ASP A 65 -7.02 5.68 5.42
N SER A 66 -8.22 5.73 5.99
CA SER A 66 -9.10 4.58 6.11
C SER A 66 -9.51 4.00 4.75
N TYR A 67 -9.50 4.78 3.67
CA TYR A 67 -9.84 4.30 2.32
C TYR A 67 -8.58 3.94 1.53
N ILE A 68 -8.00 2.78 1.83
CA ILE A 68 -6.68 2.37 1.34
C ILE A 68 -6.59 2.25 -0.20
N ASP A 69 -7.72 2.07 -0.88
CA ASP A 69 -7.75 2.01 -2.35
C ASP A 69 -7.39 3.35 -3.02
N ARG A 70 -7.53 4.47 -2.31
CA ARG A 70 -7.07 5.78 -2.79
C ARG A 70 -5.57 5.81 -2.95
N GLU A 71 -4.84 5.21 -2.01
CA GLU A 71 -3.40 5.12 -2.10
C GLU A 71 -2.96 4.19 -3.23
N ARG A 72 -3.66 3.05 -3.40
CA ARG A 72 -3.48 2.19 -4.59
C ARG A 72 -3.69 2.98 -5.88
N ALA A 73 -4.75 3.77 -5.98
CA ALA A 73 -5.05 4.57 -7.17
C ALA A 73 -3.99 5.64 -7.44
N LYS A 74 -3.47 6.29 -6.40
CA LYS A 74 -2.36 7.25 -6.49
C LYS A 74 -1.10 6.57 -7.05
N VAL A 75 -0.70 5.43 -6.48
CA VAL A 75 0.48 4.68 -6.95
C VAL A 75 0.32 4.23 -8.40
N VAL A 76 -0.85 3.71 -8.76
CA VAL A 76 -1.17 3.34 -10.15
C VAL A 76 -1.05 4.55 -11.08
N SER A 77 -1.61 5.70 -10.68
CA SER A 77 -1.55 6.93 -11.46
C SER A 77 -0.12 7.40 -11.71
N ASP A 78 0.72 7.42 -10.66
CA ASP A 78 2.14 7.78 -10.77
C ASP A 78 2.89 6.84 -11.72
N LEU A 79 2.63 5.53 -11.66
CA LEU A 79 3.27 4.55 -12.54
C LEU A 79 2.80 4.68 -13.99
N VAL A 80 1.50 4.87 -14.22
CA VAL A 80 0.94 5.10 -15.56
C VAL A 80 1.49 6.39 -16.18
N PHE A 81 1.66 7.44 -15.39
CA PHE A 81 2.23 8.72 -15.84
C PHE A 81 3.63 8.59 -16.45
N THR A 82 4.41 7.56 -16.06
CA THR A 82 5.73 7.31 -16.65
C THR A 82 5.70 6.90 -18.13
N GLY A 83 4.52 6.51 -18.65
CA GLY A 83 4.37 5.95 -20.00
C GLY A 83 4.99 4.56 -20.17
N LYS A 84 5.38 3.88 -19.08
CA LYS A 84 6.00 2.54 -19.11
C LYS A 84 5.00 1.39 -18.88
N VAL A 85 3.79 1.69 -18.40
CA VAL A 85 2.76 0.68 -18.15
C VAL A 85 2.10 0.29 -19.47
N LYS A 86 2.20 -0.99 -19.83
CA LYS A 86 1.60 -1.58 -21.04
C LYS A 86 0.15 -2.03 -20.83
N SER A 87 -0.17 -2.50 -19.63
CA SER A 87 -1.53 -2.89 -19.29
C SER A 87 -1.78 -2.74 -17.79
N LEU A 88 -3.03 -2.48 -17.45
CA LEU A 88 -3.53 -2.36 -16.08
C LEU A 88 -4.83 -3.18 -15.99
N ALA A 89 -4.94 -3.96 -14.92
CA ALA A 89 -6.19 -4.63 -14.55
C ALA A 89 -6.43 -4.46 -13.05
N LEU A 90 -7.72 -4.41 -12.67
CA LEU A 90 -8.13 -4.48 -11.28
C LEU A 90 -8.69 -5.88 -11.03
N VAL A 91 -8.03 -6.65 -10.17
CA VAL A 91 -8.34 -8.06 -9.93
C VAL A 91 -8.88 -8.23 -8.53
N GLU A 92 -10.08 -8.79 -8.40
CA GLU A 92 -10.67 -9.08 -7.10
C GLU A 92 -9.85 -10.13 -6.34
N ARG A 93 -9.61 -9.89 -5.04
CA ARG A 93 -9.01 -10.87 -4.15
C ARG A 93 -10.10 -11.55 -3.33
N SER A 94 -10.35 -12.82 -3.61
CA SER A 94 -11.36 -13.60 -2.88
C SER A 94 -11.00 -13.71 -1.40
N GLY A 95 -11.98 -13.52 -0.53
CA GLY A 95 -11.81 -13.66 0.93
C GLY A 95 -11.21 -12.45 1.65
N VAL A 96 -10.96 -11.33 0.97
CA VAL A 96 -10.52 -10.08 1.62
C VAL A 96 -11.74 -9.35 2.21
N PRO A 97 -11.79 -9.08 3.53
CA PRO A 97 -12.85 -8.26 4.13
C PRO A 97 -12.85 -6.85 3.53
N ARG A 98 -14.05 -6.34 3.21
CA ARG A 98 -14.23 -4.97 2.70
C ARG A 98 -14.09 -3.90 3.80
N GLU A 99 -14.31 -4.29 5.06
CA GLU A 99 -14.10 -3.47 6.25
C GLU A 99 -13.37 -4.31 7.30
N PHE A 100 -12.33 -3.74 7.93
CA PHE A 100 -11.59 -4.36 9.02
C PHE A 100 -10.94 -3.29 9.91
N ALA A 101 -10.45 -3.69 11.09
CA ALA A 101 -9.65 -2.82 11.95
C ALA A 101 -8.15 -3.06 11.73
N ASN A 102 -7.36 -2.00 11.66
CA ASN A 102 -5.90 -2.10 11.62
C ASN A 102 -5.31 -2.38 13.02
N ALA A 103 -3.98 -2.45 13.12
CA ALA A 103 -3.29 -2.72 14.38
C ALA A 103 -3.46 -1.63 15.47
N THR A 104 -3.91 -0.42 15.09
CA THR A 104 -4.21 0.68 16.01
C THR A 104 -5.70 0.76 16.36
N GLY A 105 -6.53 -0.14 15.82
CA GLY A 105 -7.98 -0.15 16.03
C GLY A 105 -8.77 0.74 15.07
N ASP A 106 -8.11 1.46 14.17
CA ASP A 106 -8.78 2.29 13.17
C ASP A 106 -9.48 1.43 12.12
N LYS A 107 -10.68 1.86 11.72
CA LYS A 107 -11.40 1.23 10.62
C LYS A 107 -10.71 1.50 9.28
N VAL A 108 -10.61 0.44 8.49
CA VAL A 108 -10.09 0.42 7.12
C VAL A 108 -11.14 -0.13 6.18
N TYR A 109 -11.27 0.50 5.02
CA TYR A 109 -12.22 0.17 3.97
C TYR A 109 -11.49 -0.09 2.65
N THR A 110 -11.91 -1.13 1.95
CA THR A 110 -11.38 -1.49 0.63
C THR A 110 -12.44 -2.15 -0.23
N ASP A 111 -12.37 -1.94 -1.54
CA ASP A 111 -13.06 -2.71 -2.57
C ASP A 111 -12.47 -4.11 -2.73
N GLY A 112 -11.48 -4.49 -1.91
CA GLY A 112 -10.78 -5.77 -1.83
C GLY A 112 -10.04 -6.20 -3.10
N ALA A 113 -9.98 -5.36 -4.13
CA ALA A 113 -9.25 -5.67 -5.34
C ALA A 113 -7.75 -5.32 -5.22
N MET A 114 -6.98 -5.79 -6.19
CA MET A 114 -5.57 -5.50 -6.36
C MET A 114 -5.33 -4.99 -7.78
N ALA A 115 -4.59 -3.89 -7.89
CA ALA A 115 -4.16 -3.40 -9.20
C ALA A 115 -2.97 -4.24 -9.68
N VAL A 116 -3.06 -4.75 -10.92
CA VAL A 116 -2.02 -5.53 -11.58
C VAL A 116 -1.55 -4.75 -12.79
N LEU A 117 -0.25 -4.43 -12.83
CA LEU A 117 0.37 -3.68 -13.91
C LEU A 117 1.39 -4.54 -14.63
N MET A 118 1.43 -4.42 -15.96
CA MET A 118 2.52 -4.96 -16.77
C MET A 118 3.32 -3.82 -17.40
N PHE A 119 4.64 -3.97 -17.44
CA PHE A 119 5.60 -3.03 -18.02
C PHE A 119 6.28 -3.62 -19.28
#